data_AF-A0A6J7UTJ1-F1
#
_entry.id   AF-A0A6J7UTJ1-F1
#
_cell.length_a   1.000
_cell.length_b   1.000
_cell.length_c   1.000
_cell.angle_alpha   90.00
_cell.angle_beta   90.00
_cell.angle_gamma   90.00
#
_symmetry.space_group_name_H-M   'P 1'
#
loop_
_entity.id
_entity.type
_entity.pdbx_description
1 polymer ?
#
loop_
_entity_poly.entity_id
_entity_poly.type
_entity_poly.pdbx_seq_one_letter_code
_entity_poly.pdbx_strand_id
1 'polypeptide(L)'
;MTSEPEPSKTEPSKIEPSTREGREALARLVTERLCDSVEQLLGEQYRVEPGVRPNYFVDGLVVDAFRVTERCPRKLAGPSSDYRDSVAMSRRRIGLLAVRELANSAGTSQPMLVSTAVQQVMADPTNWPMSLRDWVDSLDRAGQAAVGAAAITWAESALRLVGRDSRVKWAEPSQKPKWNVPGRLVQLSASVDAVLGGVSSGEKLLILSDAVPGPADRLRAGFTALVRTLGARHAPLRVTVGSPATGLLQPIPVTQELLELAADRAVEMIGLLANPDSAGTVAGRWCGYCHLLEDCDAGRTQLAAGGSATM
;
A
#
# COMPACT_ATOMS: atom_id res chain seq x y z
N MET A 1 -24.55 -56.07 13.60
CA MET A 1 -24.66 -54.65 13.20
C MET A 1 -23.63 -53.88 14.01
N THR A 2 -22.42 -53.80 13.48
CA THR A 2 -21.30 -53.05 14.04
C THR A 2 -21.32 -51.68 13.37
N SER A 3 -21.70 -50.66 14.12
CA SER A 3 -21.66 -49.27 13.68
C SER A 3 -20.21 -48.78 13.76
N GLU A 4 -19.62 -48.47 12.61
CA GLU A 4 -18.33 -47.78 12.53
C GLU A 4 -18.50 -46.31 12.98
N PRO A 5 -17.54 -45.75 13.72
CA PRO A 5 -17.58 -44.34 14.08
C PRO A 5 -17.12 -43.47 12.90
N GLU A 6 -17.92 -42.46 12.57
CA GLU A 6 -17.57 -41.44 11.57
C GLU A 6 -16.28 -40.68 11.97
N PRO A 7 -15.39 -40.37 11.01
CA PRO A 7 -14.19 -39.60 11.28
C PRO A 7 -14.57 -38.13 11.57
N SER A 8 -14.20 -37.69 12.77
CA SER A 8 -14.20 -36.29 13.19
C SER A 8 -13.49 -35.41 12.15
N LYS A 9 -14.25 -34.54 11.48
CA LYS A 9 -13.72 -33.43 10.67
C LYS A 9 -13.09 -32.41 11.62
N THR A 10 -11.81 -32.60 11.93
CA THR A 10 -11.01 -31.58 12.61
C THR A 10 -10.81 -30.43 11.62
N GLU A 11 -11.49 -29.31 11.84
CA GLU A 11 -11.18 -28.07 11.12
C GLU A 11 -9.68 -27.75 11.29
N PRO A 12 -8.97 -27.37 10.22
CA PRO A 12 -7.56 -27.01 10.34
C PRO A 12 -7.43 -25.84 11.31
N SER A 13 -6.74 -26.07 12.43
CA SER A 13 -6.46 -25.07 13.46
C SER A 13 -5.89 -23.82 12.81
N LYS A 14 -6.55 -22.67 13.03
CA LYS A 14 -6.07 -21.36 12.58
C LYS A 14 -4.65 -21.12 13.10
N ILE A 15 -3.75 -20.70 12.22
CA ILE A 15 -2.35 -20.45 12.60
C ILE A 15 -2.29 -19.14 13.39
N GLU A 16 -1.81 -19.20 14.63
CA GLU A 16 -1.60 -18.00 15.44
C GLU A 16 -0.28 -17.29 15.08
N PRO A 17 -0.30 -15.98 14.74
CA PRO A 17 0.90 -15.20 14.39
C PRO A 17 1.70 -14.72 15.61
N SER A 18 1.29 -15.07 16.83
CA SER A 18 1.91 -14.60 18.08
C SER A 18 3.35 -15.13 18.21
N THR A 19 3.63 -16.32 17.71
CA THR A 19 4.96 -16.96 17.71
C THR A 19 5.70 -16.73 16.39
N ARG A 20 7.02 -16.94 16.40
CA ARG A 20 7.82 -16.83 15.18
C ARG A 20 7.44 -17.92 14.19
N GLU A 21 7.31 -19.15 14.68
CA GLU A 21 6.94 -20.33 13.89
C GLU A 21 5.57 -20.14 13.23
N GLY A 22 4.61 -19.56 13.94
CA GLY A 22 3.30 -19.22 13.40
C GLY A 22 3.37 -18.17 12.29
N ARG A 23 4.20 -17.13 12.45
CA ARG A 23 4.43 -16.12 11.39
C ARG A 23 5.08 -16.69 10.14
N GLU A 24 6.02 -17.61 10.30
CA GLU A 24 6.66 -18.32 9.19
C GLU A 24 5.68 -19.30 8.51
N ALA A 25 4.84 -19.99 9.30
CA ALA A 25 3.82 -20.89 8.78
C ALA A 25 2.74 -20.14 7.97
N LEU A 26 2.27 -19.00 8.45
CA LEU A 26 1.38 -18.11 7.69
C LEU A 26 2.02 -17.63 6.38
N ALA A 27 3.32 -17.29 6.43
CA ALA A 27 4.03 -16.84 5.24
C ALA A 27 4.12 -17.95 4.17
N ARG A 28 4.43 -19.19 4.58
CA ARG A 28 4.42 -20.34 3.65
C ARG A 28 3.04 -20.57 3.06
N LEU A 29 2.02 -20.67 3.91
CA LEU A 29 0.63 -20.92 3.51
C LEU A 29 0.16 -19.90 2.45
N VAL A 30 0.33 -18.60 2.73
CA VAL A 30 -0.15 -17.55 1.80
C VAL A 30 0.70 -17.46 0.54
N THR A 31 1.99 -17.78 0.62
CA THR A 31 2.87 -17.82 -0.57
C THR A 31 2.43 -18.92 -1.52
N GLU A 32 2.22 -20.14 -1.01
CA GLU A 32 1.77 -21.29 -1.79
C GLU A 32 0.41 -21.00 -2.45
N ARG A 33 -0.58 -20.59 -1.65
CA ARG A 33 -1.92 -20.23 -2.15
C ARG A 33 -1.88 -19.18 -3.26
N LEU A 34 -1.11 -18.11 -3.05
CA LEU A 34 -1.02 -17.01 -4.03
C LEU A 34 -0.34 -17.47 -5.32
N CYS A 35 0.77 -18.21 -5.21
CA CYS A 35 1.45 -18.78 -6.39
C CYS A 35 0.54 -19.72 -7.17
N ASP A 36 -0.15 -20.64 -6.50
CA ASP A 36 -1.08 -21.59 -7.13
C ASP A 36 -2.25 -20.87 -7.81
N SER A 37 -2.81 -19.85 -7.16
CA SER A 37 -3.90 -19.06 -7.71
C SER A 37 -3.47 -18.25 -8.94
N VAL A 38 -2.26 -17.68 -8.91
CA VAL A 38 -1.72 -16.95 -10.07
C VAL A 38 -1.38 -17.89 -11.22
N GLU A 39 -0.85 -19.09 -10.92
CA GLU A 39 -0.60 -20.13 -11.90
C GLU A 39 -1.90 -20.56 -12.61
N GLN A 40 -2.94 -20.85 -11.83
CA GLN A 40 -4.26 -21.22 -12.35
C GLN A 40 -4.89 -20.09 -13.18
N LEU A 41 -4.72 -18.84 -12.75
CA LEU A 41 -5.30 -17.66 -13.41
C LEU A 41 -4.61 -17.34 -14.75
N LEU A 42 -3.28 -17.35 -14.79
CA LEU A 42 -2.52 -16.85 -15.95
C LEU A 42 -2.08 -17.96 -16.91
N GLY A 43 -2.02 -19.22 -16.48
CA GLY A 43 -1.52 -20.31 -17.32
C GLY A 43 -0.12 -20.00 -17.86
N GLU A 44 0.09 -19.99 -19.18
CA GLU A 44 1.40 -19.64 -19.77
C GLU A 44 1.63 -18.13 -19.97
N GLN A 45 0.65 -17.28 -19.68
CA GLN A 45 0.81 -15.84 -19.84
C GLN A 45 1.78 -15.25 -18.80
N TYR A 46 2.47 -14.18 -19.19
CA TYR A 46 3.39 -13.44 -18.31
C TYR A 46 4.48 -14.31 -17.66
N ARG A 47 4.96 -15.37 -18.33
CA ARG A 47 6.16 -16.11 -17.88
C ARG A 47 7.40 -15.23 -18.02
N VAL A 48 8.33 -15.35 -17.08
CA VAL A 48 9.67 -14.77 -17.25
C VAL A 48 10.44 -15.61 -18.25
N GLU A 49 10.92 -14.99 -19.33
CA GLU A 49 11.77 -15.67 -20.30
C GLU A 49 13.13 -16.03 -19.69
N PRO A 50 13.62 -17.28 -19.85
CA PRO A 50 14.93 -17.69 -19.37
C PRO A 50 16.05 -16.81 -19.92
N GLY A 51 16.90 -16.28 -19.05
CA GLY A 51 18.06 -15.46 -19.44
C GLY A 51 17.75 -13.99 -19.73
N VAL A 52 16.48 -13.58 -19.73
CA VAL A 52 16.08 -12.17 -19.91
C VAL A 52 15.91 -11.51 -18.55
N ARG A 53 16.48 -10.32 -18.36
CA ARG A 53 16.23 -9.52 -17.17
C ARG A 53 14.83 -8.90 -17.28
N PRO A 54 13.88 -9.27 -16.41
CA PRO A 54 12.50 -8.83 -16.54
C PRO A 54 12.35 -7.33 -16.29
N ASN A 55 11.59 -6.65 -17.15
CA ASN A 55 11.16 -5.26 -16.94
C ASN A 55 9.67 -5.23 -16.55
N TYR A 56 9.39 -5.41 -15.26
CA TYR A 56 8.03 -5.47 -14.71
C TYR A 56 7.20 -4.21 -14.95
N PHE A 57 7.83 -3.06 -15.19
CA PHE A 57 7.10 -1.80 -15.40
C PHE A 57 6.54 -1.65 -16.81
N VAL A 58 7.15 -2.30 -17.79
CA VAL A 58 6.77 -2.19 -19.21
C VAL A 58 5.99 -3.43 -19.64
N ASP A 59 6.49 -4.61 -19.27
CA ASP A 59 6.00 -5.89 -19.81
C ASP A 59 5.20 -6.70 -18.77
N GLY A 60 5.09 -6.19 -17.54
CA GLY A 60 4.54 -6.92 -16.41
C GLY A 60 3.25 -6.35 -15.83
N LEU A 61 2.61 -7.15 -14.98
CA LEU A 61 1.45 -6.75 -14.20
C LEU A 61 1.91 -6.23 -12.84
N VAL A 62 1.65 -4.95 -12.55
CA VAL A 62 2.00 -4.32 -11.26
C VAL A 62 0.73 -4.06 -10.46
N VAL A 63 0.61 -4.72 -9.31
CA VAL A 63 -0.48 -4.49 -8.34
C VAL A 63 0.04 -3.66 -7.18
N ASP A 64 -0.50 -2.45 -7.00
CA ASP A 64 -0.12 -1.54 -5.92
C ASP A 64 -1.23 -1.40 -4.86
N ALA A 65 -0.83 -1.36 -3.58
CA ALA A 65 -1.71 -1.18 -2.43
C ALA A 65 -2.63 0.05 -2.49
N PHE A 66 -2.32 1.08 -3.29
CA PHE A 66 -3.22 2.21 -3.50
C PHE A 66 -4.50 1.83 -4.25
N ARG A 67 -4.40 0.87 -5.18
CA ARG A 67 -5.52 0.49 -6.04
C ARG A 67 -6.43 -0.55 -5.37
N VAL A 68 -5.94 -1.30 -4.37
CA VAL A 68 -6.67 -2.44 -3.80
C VAL A 68 -8.04 -2.07 -3.22
N THR A 69 -8.20 -0.82 -2.77
CA THR A 69 -9.45 -0.30 -2.19
C THR A 69 -10.40 0.31 -3.23
N GLU A 70 -9.98 0.40 -4.49
CA GLU A 70 -10.83 0.90 -5.57
C GLU A 70 -11.99 -0.05 -5.82
N ARG A 71 -13.21 0.50 -5.88
CA ARG A 71 -14.44 -0.28 -5.96
C ARG A 71 -14.87 -0.61 -7.38
N CYS A 72 -14.35 0.11 -8.37
CA CYS A 72 -14.71 -0.06 -9.78
C CYS A 72 -13.64 -0.85 -10.52
N PRO A 73 -13.93 -2.06 -11.04
CA PRO A 73 -13.00 -2.88 -11.81
C PRO A 73 -12.44 -2.14 -13.02
N ARG A 74 -13.26 -1.38 -13.75
CA ARG A 74 -12.79 -0.58 -14.89
C ARG A 74 -11.67 0.41 -14.51
N LYS A 75 -11.78 1.04 -13.33
CA LYS A 75 -10.73 1.96 -12.81
C LYS A 75 -9.47 1.21 -12.37
N LEU A 76 -9.59 -0.07 -12.00
CA LEU A 76 -8.46 -0.96 -11.69
C LEU A 76 -7.71 -1.45 -12.92
N ALA A 77 -8.43 -1.67 -14.02
CA ALA A 77 -7.86 -2.14 -15.27
C ALA A 77 -7.29 -1.00 -16.13
N GLY A 78 -7.84 0.22 -16.00
CA GLY A 78 -7.36 1.37 -16.76
C GLY A 78 -5.88 1.72 -16.49
N PRO A 79 -5.17 2.30 -17.47
CA PRO A 79 -3.80 2.75 -17.29
C PRO A 79 -3.74 3.79 -16.16
N SER A 80 -2.75 3.68 -15.27
CA SER A 80 -2.57 4.62 -14.15
C SER A 80 -1.97 5.96 -14.58
N SER A 81 -1.87 6.23 -15.89
CA SER A 81 -1.14 7.35 -16.49
C SER A 81 -1.68 8.74 -16.11
N ASP A 82 -2.86 8.82 -15.52
CA ASP A 82 -3.45 10.07 -15.01
C ASP A 82 -3.05 10.39 -13.56
N TYR A 83 -2.02 9.72 -13.03
CA TYR A 83 -1.47 10.03 -11.72
C TYR A 83 -0.75 11.38 -11.74
N ARG A 84 -1.48 12.45 -11.39
CA ARG A 84 -0.88 13.76 -11.15
C ARG A 84 -0.43 13.82 -9.70
N ASP A 85 0.87 14.04 -9.49
CA ASP A 85 1.38 14.44 -8.19
C ASP A 85 0.62 15.72 -7.74
N SER A 86 0.35 15.81 -6.44
CA SER A 86 -0.44 16.88 -5.84
C SER A 86 0.19 17.31 -4.53
N VAL A 87 -0.13 18.50 -4.05
CA VAL A 87 0.37 19.03 -2.77
C VAL A 87 0.15 18.02 -1.64
N ALA A 88 -1.01 17.37 -1.59
CA ALA A 88 -1.35 16.39 -0.55
C ALA A 88 -0.43 15.15 -0.57
N MET A 89 0.04 14.73 -1.74
CA MET A 89 0.89 13.55 -1.90
C MET A 89 2.36 13.90 -1.71
N SER A 90 2.79 15.02 -2.31
CA SER A 90 4.16 15.52 -2.23
C SER A 90 4.53 15.90 -0.80
N ARG A 91 3.62 16.56 -0.06
CA ARG A 91 3.87 16.91 1.36
C ARG A 91 4.15 15.68 2.23
N ARG A 92 3.47 14.56 1.97
CA ARG A 92 3.66 13.31 2.72
C ARG A 92 5.02 12.69 2.39
N ARG A 93 5.40 12.64 1.11
CA ARG A 93 6.70 12.07 0.70
C ARG A 93 7.87 12.90 1.26
N ILE A 94 7.81 14.23 1.09
CA ILE A 94 8.83 15.15 1.62
C ILE A 94 8.85 15.13 3.14
N GLY A 95 7.68 15.15 3.78
CA GLY A 95 7.56 15.06 5.23
C GLY A 95 8.13 13.74 5.78
N LEU A 96 7.92 12.61 5.10
CA LEU A 96 8.48 11.32 5.49
C LEU A 96 10.02 11.29 5.36
N LEU A 97 10.56 11.85 4.27
CA LEU A 97 12.01 12.05 4.12
C LEU A 97 12.58 12.92 5.26
N ALA A 98 11.90 14.01 5.61
CA ALA A 98 12.34 14.89 6.69
C ALA A 98 12.28 14.20 8.06
N VAL A 99 11.25 13.41 8.33
CA VAL A 99 11.15 12.61 9.55
C VAL A 99 12.27 11.57 9.63
N ARG A 100 12.64 10.96 8.49
CA ARG A 100 13.76 10.04 8.41
C ARG A 100 15.09 10.73 8.67
N GLU A 101 15.30 11.92 8.12
CA GLU A 101 16.49 12.74 8.37
C GLU A 101 16.65 13.10 9.86
N LEU A 102 15.55 13.48 10.52
CA LEU A 102 15.52 13.71 11.96
C LEU A 102 15.88 12.46 12.76
N ALA A 103 15.37 11.29 12.35
CA ALA A 103 15.67 10.02 13.03
C ALA A 103 17.15 9.63 12.88
N ASN A 104 17.74 9.85 11.70
CA ASN A 104 19.17 9.63 11.45
C ASN A 104 20.05 10.60 12.28
N SER A 105 19.57 11.83 12.48
CA SER A 105 20.25 12.88 13.24
C SER A 105 20.03 12.80 14.75
N ALA A 106 19.18 11.89 15.26
CA ALA A 106 18.78 11.82 16.67
C ALA A 106 19.94 11.48 17.65
N GLY A 107 21.10 11.06 17.14
CA GLY A 107 22.33 10.84 17.92
C GLY A 107 23.23 12.07 18.07
N THR A 108 22.82 13.24 17.56
CA THR A 108 23.60 14.49 17.61
C THR A 108 23.24 15.33 18.84
N SER A 109 24.19 16.14 19.33
CA SER A 109 24.05 16.92 20.57
C SER A 109 23.02 18.05 20.52
N GLN A 110 22.47 18.38 19.35
CA GLN A 110 21.42 19.39 19.20
C GLN A 110 20.23 18.80 18.43
N PRO A 111 19.01 18.81 19.01
CA PRO A 111 17.83 18.31 18.32
C PRO A 111 17.51 19.20 17.12
N MET A 112 17.54 18.62 15.92
CA MET A 112 17.14 19.29 14.70
C MET A 112 15.63 19.58 14.71
N LEU A 113 15.25 20.78 14.26
CA LEU A 113 13.85 21.18 14.08
C LEU A 113 13.27 20.53 12.81
N VAL A 114 11.98 20.21 12.81
CA VAL A 114 11.29 19.64 11.63
C VAL A 114 11.40 20.58 10.42
N SER A 115 11.27 21.89 10.65
CA SER A 115 11.44 22.89 9.60
C SER A 115 12.81 22.83 8.94
N THR A 116 13.87 22.63 9.72
CA THR A 116 15.24 22.50 9.22
C THR A 116 15.41 21.23 8.40
N ALA A 117 14.88 20.10 8.87
CA ALA A 117 14.93 18.84 8.13
C ALA A 117 14.19 18.92 6.79
N VAL A 118 13.00 19.53 6.77
CA VAL A 118 12.26 19.74 5.51
C VAL A 118 13.04 20.65 4.56
N GLN A 119 13.62 21.74 5.05
CA GLN A 119 14.44 22.63 4.21
C GLN A 119 15.65 21.90 3.60
N GLN A 120 16.32 21.03 4.36
CA GLN A 120 17.44 20.23 3.86
C GLN A 120 16.98 19.24 2.79
N VAL A 121 15.88 18.51 3.02
CA VAL A 121 15.31 17.58 2.05
C VAL A 121 14.87 18.29 0.76
N MET A 122 14.31 19.49 0.88
CA MET A 122 13.92 20.32 -0.27
C MET A 122 15.14 20.87 -1.03
N ALA A 123 16.24 21.15 -0.33
CA ALA A 123 17.47 21.64 -0.94
C ALA A 123 18.29 20.54 -1.63
N ASP A 124 18.15 19.28 -1.21
CA ASP A 124 18.81 18.12 -1.81
C ASP A 124 17.79 17.06 -2.27
N PRO A 125 17.26 17.18 -3.50
CA PRO A 125 16.28 16.24 -4.04
C PRO A 125 16.91 14.94 -4.57
N THR A 126 18.19 14.65 -4.29
CA THR A 126 18.92 13.51 -4.88
C THR A 126 18.20 12.17 -4.69
N ASN A 127 17.58 11.97 -3.53
CA ASN A 127 16.88 10.72 -3.18
C ASN A 127 15.38 10.73 -3.52
N TRP A 128 14.89 11.78 -4.19
CA TRP A 128 13.47 11.87 -4.54
C TRP A 128 13.14 10.96 -5.72
N PRO A 129 11.93 10.36 -5.75
CA PRO A 129 11.39 9.80 -6.97
C PRO A 129 11.37 10.86 -8.08
N MET A 130 11.72 10.47 -9.31
CA MET A 130 11.77 11.37 -10.47
C MET A 130 10.47 12.17 -10.65
N SER A 131 9.31 11.51 -10.54
CA SER A 131 8.01 12.19 -10.67
C SER A 131 7.79 13.31 -9.64
N LEU A 132 8.25 13.11 -8.40
CA LEU A 132 8.16 14.11 -7.34
C LEU A 132 9.06 15.30 -7.66
N ARG A 133 10.28 15.02 -8.14
CA ARG A 133 11.23 16.06 -8.55
C ARG A 133 10.65 16.90 -9.69
N ASP A 134 10.25 16.25 -10.78
CA ASP A 134 9.70 16.92 -11.96
C ASP A 134 8.48 17.77 -11.61
N TRP A 135 7.61 17.26 -10.74
CA TRP A 135 6.43 17.99 -10.29
C TRP A 135 6.79 19.21 -9.42
N VAL A 136 7.67 19.06 -8.42
CA VAL A 136 8.08 20.20 -7.56
C VAL A 136 8.84 21.25 -8.36
N ASP A 137 9.71 20.83 -9.29
CA ASP A 137 10.48 21.74 -10.15
C ASP A 137 9.56 22.53 -11.11
N SER A 138 8.39 21.98 -11.45
CA SER A 138 7.38 22.69 -12.25
C SER A 138 6.64 23.80 -11.48
N LEU A 139 6.75 23.84 -10.15
CA LEU A 139 6.10 24.84 -9.32
C LEU A 139 6.92 26.14 -9.26
N ASP A 140 6.23 27.27 -9.18
CA ASP A 140 6.87 28.53 -8.86
C ASP A 140 7.36 28.57 -7.39
N ARG A 141 8.07 29.64 -7.02
CA ARG A 141 8.60 29.82 -5.66
C ARG A 141 7.51 29.74 -4.59
N ALA A 142 6.32 30.29 -4.88
CA ALA A 142 5.20 30.27 -3.95
C ALA A 142 4.65 28.84 -3.76
N GLY A 143 4.52 28.07 -4.84
CA GLY A 143 4.12 26.66 -4.82
C GLY A 143 5.12 25.78 -4.07
N GLN A 144 6.42 25.95 -4.30
CA GLN A 144 7.46 25.23 -3.56
C GLN A 144 7.41 25.56 -2.05
N ALA A 145 7.21 26.84 -1.69
CA ALA A 145 7.06 27.24 -0.30
C ALA A 145 5.80 26.64 0.35
N ALA A 146 4.68 26.59 -0.38
CA ALA A 146 3.44 25.98 0.09
C ALA A 146 3.59 24.47 0.33
N VAL A 147 4.28 23.76 -0.57
CA VAL A 147 4.60 22.34 -0.39
C VAL A 147 5.51 22.13 0.82
N GLY A 148 6.54 22.96 1.00
CA GLY A 148 7.42 22.92 2.16
C GLY A 148 6.65 23.12 3.48
N ALA A 149 5.80 24.14 3.56
CA ALA A 149 4.95 24.38 4.73
C ALA A 149 4.01 23.19 5.01
N ALA A 150 3.36 22.66 3.98
CA ALA A 150 2.48 21.50 4.10
C ALA A 150 3.24 20.24 4.58
N ALA A 151 4.50 20.06 4.15
CA ALA A 151 5.36 18.97 4.57
C ALA A 151 5.77 19.10 6.04
N ILE A 152 6.09 20.32 6.50
CA ILE A 152 6.36 20.60 7.92
C ILE A 152 5.16 20.23 8.77
N THR A 153 3.96 20.71 8.42
CA THR A 153 2.73 20.41 9.15
C THR A 153 2.46 18.90 9.21
N TRP A 154 2.66 18.20 8.09
CA TRP A 154 2.48 16.75 8.03
C TRP A 154 3.49 16.03 8.94
N ALA A 155 4.77 16.39 8.86
CA ALA A 155 5.85 15.77 9.63
C ALA A 155 5.69 15.97 11.14
N GLU A 156 5.38 17.20 11.59
CA GLU A 156 5.08 17.48 13.01
C GLU A 156 3.88 16.66 13.49
N SER A 157 2.82 16.59 12.68
CA SER A 157 1.62 15.84 13.04
C SER A 157 1.88 14.32 13.10
N ALA A 158 2.70 13.79 12.19
CA ALA A 158 3.10 12.38 12.17
C ALA A 158 3.95 12.03 13.39
N LEU A 159 4.94 12.86 13.73
CA LEU A 159 5.79 12.69 14.91
C LEU A 159 4.99 12.81 16.22
N ARG A 160 4.01 13.71 16.29
CA ARG A 160 3.11 13.82 17.44
C ARG A 160 2.22 12.58 17.58
N LEU A 161 1.73 12.04 16.47
CA LEU A 161 0.86 10.88 16.45
C LEU A 161 1.59 9.59 16.84
N VAL A 162 2.80 9.39 16.34
CA VAL A 162 3.58 8.16 16.48
C VAL A 162 4.55 8.22 17.67
N GLY A 163 4.93 9.42 18.06
CA GLY A 163 6.02 9.67 19.01
C GLY A 163 7.39 9.71 18.31
N ARG A 164 8.39 10.19 19.05
CA ARG A 164 9.81 10.26 18.62
C ARG A 164 10.61 9.04 19.12
N ASP A 165 10.02 7.85 19.05
CA ASP A 165 10.67 6.61 19.50
C ASP A 165 11.76 6.19 18.49
N SER A 166 13.01 6.10 18.94
CA SER A 166 14.17 5.73 18.11
C SER A 166 14.10 4.32 17.53
N ARG A 167 13.19 3.47 18.04
CA ARG A 167 12.93 2.13 17.52
C ARG A 167 12.03 2.15 16.28
N VAL A 168 11.38 3.27 15.97
CA VAL A 168 10.56 3.44 14.77
C VAL A 168 11.47 3.66 13.58
N LYS A 169 11.46 2.69 12.66
CA LYS A 169 12.17 2.79 11.38
C LYS A 169 11.25 3.41 10.35
N TRP A 170 11.42 4.71 10.11
CA TRP A 170 10.68 5.42 9.07
C TRP A 170 11.10 4.93 7.69
N ALA A 171 10.12 4.70 6.84
CA ALA A 171 10.33 4.14 5.51
C ALA A 171 10.91 5.18 4.55
N GLU A 172 11.62 4.69 3.55
CA GLU A 172 12.09 5.48 2.42
C GLU A 172 11.02 5.48 1.31
N PRO A 173 10.41 6.62 0.97
CA PRO A 173 9.36 6.68 -0.05
C PRO A 173 9.75 6.05 -1.41
N SER A 174 11.02 6.15 -1.79
CA SER A 174 11.53 5.58 -3.04
C SER A 174 11.72 4.06 -2.99
N GLN A 175 11.82 3.47 -1.79
CA GLN A 175 12.06 2.03 -1.58
C GLN A 175 10.81 1.33 -1.04
N LYS A 176 9.76 1.30 -1.86
CA LYS A 176 8.54 0.54 -1.56
C LYS A 176 8.84 -0.95 -1.38
N PRO A 177 8.25 -1.63 -0.38
CA PRO A 177 8.19 -3.09 -0.34
C PRO A 177 7.60 -3.65 -1.64
N LYS A 178 8.34 -4.59 -2.25
CA LYS A 178 7.95 -5.26 -3.48
C LYS A 178 8.17 -6.75 -3.35
N TRP A 179 7.34 -7.52 -4.02
CA TRP A 179 7.51 -8.95 -4.19
C TRP A 179 7.15 -9.35 -5.61
N ASN A 180 8.07 -10.03 -6.29
CA ASN A 180 7.84 -10.58 -7.62
C ASN A 180 7.33 -12.01 -7.46
N VAL A 181 6.23 -12.33 -8.13
CA VAL A 181 5.72 -13.69 -8.17
C VAL A 181 6.77 -14.57 -8.86
N PRO A 182 7.23 -15.67 -8.23
CA PRO A 182 8.26 -16.52 -8.80
C PRO A 182 7.91 -17.00 -10.22
N GLY A 183 8.85 -16.83 -11.16
CA GLY A 183 8.68 -17.27 -12.55
C GLY A 183 7.70 -16.44 -13.39
N ARG A 184 7.16 -15.34 -12.87
CA ARG A 184 6.16 -14.49 -13.54
C ARG A 184 6.59 -13.04 -13.66
N LEU A 185 6.14 -12.37 -14.71
CA LEU A 185 6.17 -10.92 -14.89
C LEU A 185 5.03 -10.26 -14.09
N VAL A 186 4.89 -10.63 -12.82
CA VAL A 186 3.88 -10.08 -11.90
C VAL A 186 4.58 -9.56 -10.65
N GLN A 187 4.31 -8.31 -10.30
CA GLN A 187 4.89 -7.65 -9.13
C GLN A 187 3.78 -7.10 -8.22
N LEU A 188 3.86 -7.44 -6.94
CA LEU A 188 3.07 -6.81 -5.89
C LEU A 188 3.91 -5.73 -5.22
N SER A 189 3.33 -4.54 -5.03
CA SER A 189 3.99 -3.39 -4.41
C SER A 189 3.10 -2.81 -3.32
N ALA A 190 3.66 -2.51 -2.17
CA ALA A 190 2.95 -1.85 -1.08
C ALA A 190 3.68 -0.60 -0.60
N SER A 191 2.98 0.23 0.16
CA SER A 191 3.58 1.38 0.84
C SER A 191 3.38 1.23 2.35
N VAL A 192 4.47 1.48 3.07
CA VAL A 192 4.53 1.54 4.54
C VAL A 192 5.23 2.85 4.89
N ASP A 193 4.79 3.54 5.93
CA ASP A 193 5.41 4.80 6.37
C ASP A 193 6.42 4.56 7.49
N ALA A 194 6.19 3.55 8.33
CA ALA A 194 7.17 3.13 9.32
C ALA A 194 7.01 1.66 9.72
N VAL A 195 8.09 1.09 10.26
CA VAL A 195 8.13 -0.24 10.86
C VAL A 195 8.64 -0.13 12.28
N LEU A 196 7.93 -0.75 13.22
CA LEU A 196 8.35 -0.88 14.62
C LEU A 196 8.65 -2.34 14.94
N GLY A 197 9.73 -2.56 15.69
CA GLY A 197 10.21 -3.90 16.03
C GLY A 197 11.09 -4.50 14.92
N GLY A 198 11.27 -5.81 14.96
CA GLY A 198 12.02 -6.55 13.95
C GLY A 198 11.44 -7.93 13.72
N VAL A 199 11.96 -8.63 12.72
CA VAL A 199 11.47 -9.96 12.31
C VAL A 199 11.43 -10.95 13.50
N SER A 200 12.45 -10.94 14.35
CA SER A 200 12.53 -11.82 15.53
C SER A 200 11.47 -11.50 16.59
N SER A 201 11.22 -10.22 16.87
CA SER A 201 10.27 -9.76 17.90
C SER A 201 8.84 -9.55 17.39
N GLY A 202 8.64 -9.68 16.08
CA GLY A 202 7.36 -9.44 15.41
C GLY A 202 7.20 -7.97 14.99
N GLU A 203 7.17 -7.75 13.68
CA GLU A 203 7.04 -6.41 13.11
C GLU A 203 5.64 -5.83 13.29
N LYS A 204 5.57 -4.52 13.49
CA LYS A 204 4.33 -3.75 13.51
C LYS A 204 4.47 -2.67 12.43
N LEU A 205 3.62 -2.73 11.41
CA LEU A 205 3.68 -1.78 10.29
C LEU A 205 2.81 -0.57 10.59
N LEU A 206 3.19 0.59 10.06
CA LEU A 206 2.42 1.82 10.14
C LEU A 206 2.13 2.37 8.74
N ILE A 207 0.87 2.73 8.50
CA ILE A 207 0.42 3.43 7.31
C ILE A 207 -0.29 4.72 7.75
N LEU A 208 0.22 5.86 7.32
CA LEU A 208 -0.35 7.17 7.52
C LEU A 208 -1.12 7.60 6.26
N SER A 209 -2.35 8.07 6.46
CA SER A 209 -3.22 8.58 5.41
C SER A 209 -3.83 9.93 5.85
N ASP A 210 -4.31 10.72 4.89
CA ASP A 210 -4.98 11.97 5.23
C ASP A 210 -6.43 11.77 5.66
N ALA A 211 -7.03 10.61 5.35
CA ALA A 211 -8.39 10.28 5.71
C ALA A 211 -8.47 9.69 7.13
N VAL A 212 -9.63 9.85 7.78
CA VAL A 212 -9.96 9.13 9.01
C VAL A 212 -9.93 7.62 8.74
N PRO A 213 -9.23 6.82 9.57
CA PRO A 213 -9.25 5.37 9.42
C PRO A 213 -10.66 4.80 9.43
N GLY A 214 -10.95 3.87 8.53
CA GLY A 214 -12.28 3.30 8.33
C GLY A 214 -12.28 1.90 7.73
N PRO A 215 -13.46 1.36 7.36
CA PRO A 215 -13.59 -0.04 6.95
C PRO A 215 -12.74 -0.43 5.73
N ALA A 216 -12.51 0.50 4.80
CA ALA A 216 -11.69 0.27 3.61
C ALA A 216 -10.21 0.03 3.95
N ASP A 217 -9.73 0.51 5.10
CA ASP A 217 -8.35 0.36 5.52
C ASP A 217 -8.01 -1.07 5.91
N ARG A 218 -9.00 -1.92 6.21
CA ARG A 218 -8.78 -3.35 6.44
C ARG A 218 -8.12 -4.02 5.23
N LEU A 219 -8.62 -3.74 4.03
CA LEU A 219 -8.08 -4.34 2.81
C LEU A 219 -6.70 -3.78 2.46
N ARG A 220 -6.51 -2.47 2.63
CA ARG A 220 -5.20 -1.82 2.45
C ARG A 220 -4.16 -2.37 3.43
N ALA A 221 -4.52 -2.50 4.70
CA ALA A 221 -3.68 -3.09 5.74
C ALA A 221 -3.34 -4.55 5.42
N GLY A 222 -4.34 -5.34 5.02
CA GLY A 222 -4.14 -6.73 4.62
C GLY A 222 -3.17 -6.87 3.45
N PHE A 223 -3.33 -6.05 2.41
CA PHE A 223 -2.44 -6.09 1.24
C PHE A 223 -1.01 -5.65 1.59
N THR A 224 -0.84 -4.58 2.38
CA THR A 224 0.50 -4.18 2.85
C THR A 224 1.14 -5.28 3.72
N ALA A 225 0.36 -5.94 4.59
CA ALA A 225 0.83 -7.08 5.37
C ALA A 225 1.21 -8.26 4.49
N LEU A 226 0.43 -8.56 3.45
CA LEU A 226 0.71 -9.62 2.48
C LEU A 226 2.05 -9.38 1.78
N VAL A 227 2.27 -8.21 1.16
CA VAL A 227 3.53 -7.90 0.47
C VAL A 227 4.72 -7.98 1.42
N ARG A 228 4.57 -7.50 2.66
CA ARG A 228 5.62 -7.64 3.68
C ARG A 228 5.88 -9.09 4.05
N THR A 229 4.82 -9.89 4.23
CA THR A 229 4.88 -11.32 4.55
C THR A 229 5.65 -12.09 3.48
N LEU A 230 5.32 -11.86 2.21
CA LEU A 230 5.93 -12.54 1.06
C LEU A 230 7.42 -12.18 0.92
N GLY A 231 7.76 -10.89 1.05
CA GLY A 231 9.14 -10.42 0.93
C GLY A 231 10.03 -10.82 2.12
N ALA A 232 9.51 -10.74 3.34
CA ALA A 232 10.28 -11.04 4.56
C ALA A 232 10.19 -12.52 5.00
N ARG A 233 9.32 -13.32 4.36
CA ARG A 233 8.97 -14.71 4.73
C ARG A 233 8.45 -14.87 6.17
N HIS A 234 7.90 -13.81 6.74
CA HIS A 234 7.32 -13.77 8.08
C HIS A 234 6.16 -12.77 8.09
N ALA A 235 5.00 -13.17 8.61
CA ALA A 235 3.88 -12.26 8.76
C ALA A 235 4.13 -11.19 9.83
N PRO A 236 3.85 -9.89 9.60
CA PRO A 236 3.87 -8.90 10.68
C PRO A 236 2.77 -9.22 11.72
N LEU A 237 2.90 -8.72 12.95
CA LEU A 237 1.90 -8.90 14.01
C LEU A 237 0.63 -8.09 13.75
N ARG A 238 0.80 -6.86 13.26
CA ARG A 238 -0.29 -5.94 12.97
C ARG A 238 0.13 -4.88 11.97
N VAL A 239 -0.86 -4.26 11.36
CA VAL A 239 -0.72 -3.00 10.63
C VAL A 239 -1.58 -1.96 11.33
N THR A 240 -0.97 -0.85 11.72
CA THR A 240 -1.69 0.30 12.26
C THR A 240 -1.91 1.29 11.13
N VAL A 241 -3.17 1.67 10.89
CA VAL A 241 -3.50 2.76 9.97
C VAL A 241 -3.82 4.01 10.79
N GLY A 242 -3.25 5.14 10.39
CA GLY A 242 -3.33 6.39 11.14
C GLY A 242 -3.61 7.59 10.28
N SER A 243 -4.12 8.65 10.90
CA SER A 243 -4.27 9.95 10.27
C SER A 243 -3.58 11.03 11.08
N PRO A 244 -2.48 11.62 10.58
CA PRO A 244 -1.86 12.78 11.21
C PRO A 244 -2.83 13.97 11.34
N ALA A 245 -3.78 14.10 10.40
CA ALA A 245 -4.75 15.18 10.38
C ALA A 245 -5.76 15.09 11.53
N THR A 246 -6.21 13.87 11.89
CA THR A 246 -7.22 13.67 12.94
C THR A 246 -6.64 13.16 14.26
N GLY A 247 -5.38 12.72 14.26
CA GLY A 247 -4.73 12.13 15.43
C GLY A 247 -5.22 10.71 15.76
N LEU A 248 -6.01 10.08 14.88
CA LEU A 248 -6.57 8.75 15.12
C LEU A 248 -5.65 7.64 14.62
N LEU A 249 -5.58 6.56 15.38
CA LEU A 249 -4.89 5.32 15.04
C LEU A 249 -5.85 4.14 15.13
N GLN A 250 -5.80 3.26 14.14
CA GLN A 250 -6.56 2.03 14.09
C GLN A 250 -5.60 0.84 13.91
N PRO A 251 -5.32 0.06 14.97
CA PRO A 251 -4.54 -1.16 14.86
C PRO A 251 -5.40 -2.27 14.23
N ILE A 252 -4.85 -2.94 13.22
CA ILE A 252 -5.48 -4.08 12.55
C ILE A 252 -4.57 -5.30 12.74
N PRO A 253 -4.99 -6.31 13.52
CA PRO A 253 -4.20 -7.53 13.70
C PRO A 253 -4.07 -8.26 12.36
N VAL A 254 -2.87 -8.78 12.09
CA VAL A 254 -2.64 -9.60 10.90
C VAL A 254 -2.99 -11.02 11.28
N THR A 255 -4.02 -11.58 10.66
CA THR A 255 -4.48 -12.95 10.86
C THR A 255 -4.42 -13.71 9.54
N GLN A 256 -4.60 -15.03 9.59
CA GLN A 256 -4.73 -15.86 8.39
C GLN A 256 -5.81 -15.30 7.44
N GLU A 257 -6.99 -15.00 7.97
CA GLU A 257 -8.13 -14.52 7.17
C GLU A 257 -7.86 -13.17 6.51
N LEU A 258 -7.11 -12.30 7.20
CA LEU A 258 -6.74 -11.01 6.62
C LEU A 258 -5.77 -11.19 5.45
N LEU A 259 -4.80 -12.10 5.58
CA LEU A 259 -3.82 -12.39 4.53
C LEU A 259 -4.48 -13.11 3.35
N GLU A 260 -5.38 -14.05 3.60
CA GLU A 260 -6.16 -14.73 2.55
C GLU A 260 -7.05 -13.76 1.79
N LEU A 261 -7.80 -12.89 2.50
CA LEU A 261 -8.59 -11.83 1.87
C LEU A 261 -7.74 -10.92 0.97
N ALA A 262 -6.53 -10.57 1.44
CA ALA A 262 -5.62 -9.75 0.66
C ALA A 262 -5.04 -10.49 -0.55
N ALA A 263 -4.77 -11.79 -0.42
CA ALA A 263 -4.28 -12.64 -1.50
C ALA A 263 -5.35 -12.82 -2.59
N ASP A 264 -6.58 -13.11 -2.20
CA ASP A 264 -7.72 -13.23 -3.13
C ASP A 264 -7.92 -11.92 -3.90
N ARG A 265 -7.83 -10.78 -3.20
CA ARG A 265 -7.89 -9.46 -3.84
C ARG A 265 -6.72 -9.21 -4.81
N ALA A 266 -5.51 -9.65 -4.45
CA ALA A 266 -4.35 -9.53 -5.34
C ALA A 266 -4.57 -10.33 -6.63
N VAL A 267 -5.06 -11.57 -6.52
CA VAL A 267 -5.38 -12.44 -7.67
C VAL A 267 -6.47 -11.82 -8.54
N GLU A 268 -7.54 -11.29 -7.95
CA GLU A 268 -8.59 -10.57 -8.68
C GLU A 268 -8.01 -9.41 -9.49
N MET A 269 -7.16 -8.59 -8.88
CA MET A 269 -6.52 -7.45 -9.56
C MET A 269 -5.57 -7.90 -10.67
N ILE A 270 -4.82 -8.99 -10.48
CA ILE A 270 -3.97 -9.58 -11.52
C ILE A 270 -4.85 -9.98 -12.71
N GLY A 271 -6.01 -10.60 -12.47
CA GLY A 271 -6.93 -11.00 -13.54
C GLY A 271 -7.49 -9.80 -14.31
N LEU A 272 -7.89 -8.75 -13.60
CA LEU A 272 -8.37 -7.50 -14.21
C LEU A 272 -7.29 -6.79 -15.04
N LEU A 273 -6.03 -6.83 -14.60
CA LEU A 273 -4.92 -6.22 -15.34
C LEU A 273 -4.46 -7.08 -16.54
N ALA A 274 -4.53 -8.40 -16.42
CA ALA A 274 -4.22 -9.33 -17.51
C ALA A 274 -5.29 -9.29 -18.61
N ASN A 275 -6.55 -9.01 -18.26
CA ASN A 275 -7.65 -8.87 -19.20
C ASN A 275 -8.49 -7.61 -18.95
N PRO A 276 -7.98 -6.42 -19.33
CA PRO A 276 -8.63 -5.14 -19.05
C PRO A 276 -10.03 -4.97 -19.65
N ASP A 277 -10.32 -5.68 -20.75
CA ASP A 277 -11.60 -5.61 -21.45
C ASP A 277 -12.72 -6.34 -20.70
N SER A 278 -12.35 -7.30 -19.83
CA SER A 278 -13.30 -7.97 -18.94
C SER A 278 -13.74 -7.10 -17.75
N ALA A 279 -13.08 -5.95 -17.53
CA ALA A 279 -13.29 -5.12 -16.37
C ALA A 279 -14.58 -4.27 -16.47
N GLY A 280 -15.67 -4.78 -15.90
CA GLY A 280 -16.95 -4.09 -15.82
C GLY A 280 -16.91 -2.75 -15.06
N THR A 281 -17.90 -1.90 -15.34
CA THR A 281 -18.10 -0.63 -14.63
C THR A 281 -19.04 -0.81 -13.44
N VAL A 282 -18.64 -0.32 -12.27
CA VAL A 282 -19.50 -0.23 -11.08
C VAL A 282 -19.68 1.23 -10.71
N ALA A 283 -20.91 1.72 -10.86
CA ALA A 283 -21.29 3.08 -10.54
C ALA A 283 -21.36 3.32 -9.03
N GLY A 284 -20.97 4.52 -8.58
CA GLY A 284 -21.09 4.94 -7.20
C GLY A 284 -20.60 6.37 -6.96
N ARG A 285 -20.63 6.82 -5.70
CA ARG A 285 -20.21 8.19 -5.33
C ARG A 285 -18.76 8.52 -5.73
N TRP A 286 -17.91 7.50 -5.86
CA TRP A 286 -16.52 7.65 -6.30
C TRP A 286 -16.37 8.02 -7.78
N CYS A 287 -17.43 7.92 -8.59
CA CYS A 287 -17.40 8.32 -10.00
C CYS A 287 -17.05 9.80 -10.20
N GLY A 288 -17.43 10.68 -9.25
CA GLY A 288 -17.12 12.12 -9.31
C GLY A 288 -15.62 12.46 -9.19
N TYR A 289 -14.79 11.50 -8.78
CA TYR A 289 -13.35 11.64 -8.64
C TYR A 289 -12.58 10.69 -9.59
N CYS A 290 -13.27 10.10 -10.57
CA CYS A 290 -12.69 9.15 -11.50
C CYS A 290 -12.17 9.87 -12.74
N HIS A 291 -10.90 9.67 -13.11
CA HIS A 291 -10.33 10.23 -14.34
C HIS A 291 -10.99 9.67 -15.61
N LEU A 292 -11.57 8.46 -15.54
CA LEU A 292 -12.31 7.84 -16.64
C LEU A 292 -13.75 8.37 -16.79
N LEU A 293 -14.17 9.37 -16.01
CA LEU A 293 -15.57 9.83 -15.99
C LEU A 293 -16.03 10.36 -17.36
N GLU A 294 -15.15 11.09 -18.05
CA GLU A 294 -15.44 11.68 -19.38
C GLU A 294 -15.75 10.62 -20.45
N ASP A 295 -15.31 9.37 -20.24
CA ASP A 295 -15.53 8.25 -21.16
C ASP A 295 -16.39 7.13 -20.56
N CYS A 296 -17.08 7.38 -19.44
CA CYS A 296 -17.85 6.36 -18.72
C CYS A 296 -19.33 6.75 -18.52
N ASP A 297 -20.21 6.19 -19.36
CA ASP A 297 -21.66 6.42 -19.29
C ASP A 297 -22.28 6.08 -17.93
N ALA A 298 -21.86 4.97 -17.34
CA ALA A 298 -22.33 4.55 -16.01
C ALA A 298 -21.98 5.58 -14.92
N GLY A 299 -20.76 6.14 -15.00
CA GLY A 299 -20.30 7.19 -14.09
C GLY A 299 -21.06 8.50 -14.26
N ARG A 300 -21.26 8.94 -15.51
CA ARG A 300 -22.04 10.14 -15.82
C ARG A 300 -23.48 10.02 -15.36
N THR A 301 -24.11 8.89 -15.64
CA THR A 301 -25.50 8.61 -15.24
C THR A 301 -25.66 8.66 -13.72
N GLN A 302 -24.71 8.10 -12.97
CA GLN A 302 -24.72 8.14 -11.50
C GLN A 302 -24.64 9.56 -10.94
N LEU A 303 -23.84 10.44 -11.54
CA LEU A 303 -23.69 11.82 -11.09
C LEU A 303 -24.91 12.66 -11.49
N ALA A 304 -25.46 12.43 -12.68
CA ALA A 304 -26.69 13.08 -13.14
C ALA A 304 -27.89 12.69 -12.23
N ALA A 305 -28.02 11.41 -11.88
CA ALA A 305 -29.07 10.94 -10.97
C ALA A 305 -28.88 11.46 -9.53
N GLY A 306 -27.64 11.62 -9.08
CA GLY A 306 -27.32 12.20 -7.76
C GLY A 306 -27.55 13.70 -7.65
N GLY A 307 -27.52 14.43 -8.78
CA GLY A 307 -27.79 15.88 -8.84
C GLY A 307 -29.28 16.25 -8.78
N SER A 308 -30.19 15.29 -8.93
CA SER A 308 -31.64 15.53 -8.91
C SER A 308 -32.30 15.35 -7.54
N ALA A 309 -31.53 14.98 -6.50
CA ALA A 309 -32.02 14.76 -5.13
C ALA A 309 -31.71 15.91 -4.15
N THR A 310 -31.23 17.04 -4.65
CA THR A 310 -30.99 18.28 -3.89
C THR A 310 -31.48 19.50 -4.68
N MET A 311 -32.78 19.54 -4.97
CA MET A 311 -33.55 20.78 -5.09
C MET A 311 -34.74 20.70 -4.15
#